data_AF-E8NBB4-F1
#
_entry.id   AF-E8NBB4-F1
#
_cell.length_a   1.000
_cell.length_b   1.000
_cell.length_c   1.000
_cell.angle_alpha   90.00
_cell.angle_beta   90.00
_cell.angle_gamma   90.00
#
_symmetry.space_group_name_H-M   'P 1'
#
loop_
_entity.id
_entity.type
_entity.pdbx_description
1 polymer ?
#
loop_
_entity_poly.entity_id
_entity_poly.type
_entity_poly.pdbx_seq_one_letter_code
_entity_poly.pdbx_strand_id
1 'polypeptide(L)'
;MLPVLVALATTPTPANTPDDSLVTPGPFGFGAIAFIGVAVFLLVWDMLRRIRRGRYREEVNAELDAEEQARAAETPDDAAPRA
;
A
#
# COMPACT_ATOMS: atom_id res chain seq x y z
N MET A 1 -3.78 0.77 65.32
CA MET A 1 -3.09 1.11 64.06
C MET A 1 -2.64 -0.12 63.27
N LEU A 2 -2.00 -1.12 63.89
CA LEU A 2 -1.67 -2.42 63.28
C LEU A 2 -2.83 -3.18 62.57
N PRO A 3 -4.07 -3.24 63.11
CA PRO A 3 -5.14 -4.02 62.47
C PRO A 3 -5.64 -3.40 61.15
N VAL A 4 -5.52 -2.08 60.98
CA VAL A 4 -5.92 -1.40 59.75
C VAL A 4 -4.94 -1.69 58.62
N LEU A 5 -3.63 -1.75 58.91
CA LEU A 5 -2.61 -2.11 57.92
C LEU A 5 -2.78 -3.55 57.42
N VAL A 6 -3.16 -4.48 58.31
CA VAL A 6 -3.47 -5.87 57.92
C VAL A 6 -4.73 -5.94 57.04
N ALA A 7 -5.76 -5.15 57.35
CA ALA A 7 -6.98 -5.10 56.55
C ALA A 7 -6.78 -4.50 55.14
N LEU A 8 -5.89 -3.51 54.98
CA LEU A 8 -5.54 -2.99 53.64
C LEU A 8 -4.69 -4.00 52.83
N ALA A 9 -3.88 -4.82 53.49
CA ALA A 9 -3.06 -5.84 52.81
C ALA A 9 -3.89 -7.03 52.29
N THR A 10 -5.10 -7.24 52.80
CA THR A 10 -5.99 -8.36 52.43
C THR A 10 -7.09 -7.96 51.45
N THR A 11 -7.09 -6.72 50.95
CA THR A 11 -8.06 -6.29 49.93
C THR A 11 -7.83 -7.10 48.64
N PRO A 12 -8.79 -7.95 48.21
CA PRO A 12 -8.62 -8.71 46.98
C PRO A 12 -8.55 -7.73 45.80
N THR A 13 -7.46 -7.76 45.04
CA THR A 13 -7.38 -7.03 43.78
C THR A 13 -8.38 -7.66 42.82
N PRO A 14 -9.33 -6.91 42.23
CA PRO A 14 -10.23 -7.48 41.24
C PRO A 14 -9.39 -7.98 40.07
N ALA A 15 -9.38 -9.30 39.87
CA ALA A 15 -8.77 -9.92 38.70
C ALA A 15 -9.63 -9.61 37.47
N ASN A 16 -9.45 -8.41 36.92
CA ASN A 16 -9.93 -8.05 35.58
C ASN A 16 -8.90 -8.53 34.55
N THR A 17 -8.55 -9.81 34.58
CA THR A 17 -7.83 -10.40 33.46
C THR A 17 -8.87 -10.61 32.36
N PRO A 18 -8.76 -9.94 31.21
CA PRO A 18 -9.63 -10.25 30.08
C PRO A 18 -9.52 -11.74 29.78
N ASP A 19 -10.61 -12.38 29.39
CA ASP A 19 -10.59 -13.77 28.95
C ASP A 19 -9.46 -13.96 27.90
N ASP A 20 -8.59 -14.95 28.10
CA ASP A 20 -7.42 -15.20 27.24
C ASP A 20 -7.83 -15.43 25.78
N SER A 21 -9.03 -15.98 25.54
CA SER A 21 -9.61 -16.15 24.21
C SER A 21 -10.02 -14.83 23.53
N LEU A 22 -10.10 -13.76 24.31
CA LEU A 22 -10.49 -12.40 23.91
C LEU A 22 -9.26 -11.54 23.58
N VAL A 23 -8.08 -11.87 24.11
CA VAL A 23 -6.82 -11.10 23.93
C VAL A 23 -5.79 -11.79 23.04
N THR A 24 -5.90 -13.10 22.84
CA THR A 24 -5.08 -13.79 21.86
C THR A 24 -5.99 -14.21 20.71
N PRO A 25 -5.95 -13.53 19.55
CA PRO A 25 -6.61 -14.06 18.38
C PRO A 25 -6.06 -15.48 18.18
N GLY A 26 -6.91 -16.48 18.34
CA GLY A 26 -6.50 -17.88 18.16
C GLY A 26 -5.95 -18.11 16.74
N PRO A 27 -5.65 -19.37 16.37
CA PRO A 27 -5.07 -19.68 15.06
C PRO A 27 -5.80 -19.03 13.86
N PHE A 28 -7.12 -18.84 13.97
CA PHE A 28 -7.93 -18.13 12.98
C PHE A 28 -7.60 -16.65 12.82
N GLY A 29 -7.37 -15.91 13.91
CA GLY A 29 -7.04 -14.48 13.82
C GLY A 29 -5.60 -14.25 13.33
N PHE A 30 -4.66 -15.14 13.68
CA PHE A 30 -3.35 -15.18 13.03
C PHE A 30 -3.46 -15.46 11.52
N GLY A 31 -4.29 -16.43 11.14
CA GLY A 31 -4.58 -16.72 9.74
C GLY A 31 -5.16 -15.52 8.99
N ALA A 32 -6.09 -14.78 9.62
CA ALA A 32 -6.68 -13.58 9.04
C ALA A 32 -5.64 -12.46 8.81
N ILE A 33 -4.77 -12.20 9.78
CA ILE A 33 -3.70 -11.19 9.63
C ILE A 33 -2.67 -11.63 8.59
N ALA A 34 -2.28 -12.91 8.58
CA ALA A 34 -1.39 -13.45 7.56
C ALA A 34 -1.97 -13.29 6.15
N PHE A 35 -3.26 -13.57 5.97
CA PHE A 35 -3.97 -13.37 4.72
C PHE A 35 -3.98 -11.90 4.29
N ILE A 36 -4.28 -10.97 5.20
CA ILE A 36 -4.23 -9.53 4.93
C ILE A 36 -2.81 -9.12 4.52
N GLY A 37 -1.78 -9.60 5.21
CA GLY A 37 -0.38 -9.35 4.85
C GLY A 37 -0.05 -9.81 3.43
N VAL A 38 -0.50 -11.00 3.03
CA VAL A 38 -0.35 -11.50 1.65
C VAL A 38 -1.12 -10.63 0.66
N ALA A 39 -2.35 -10.22 0.98
CA ALA A 39 -3.14 -9.35 0.11
C ALA A 39 -2.46 -7.99 -0.13
N VAL A 40 -1.94 -7.37 0.94
CA VAL A 40 -1.16 -6.12 0.86
C VAL A 40 0.12 -6.33 0.05
N PHE A 41 0.83 -7.43 0.27
CA PHE A 41 2.04 -7.76 -0.50
C PHE A 41 1.74 -7.93 -2.00
N LEU A 42 0.69 -8.67 -2.34
CA LEU A 42 0.24 -8.85 -3.73
C LEU A 42 -0.19 -7.52 -4.35
N LEU A 43 -0.83 -6.64 -3.59
CA LEU A 43 -1.22 -5.31 -4.07
C LEU A 43 0.02 -4.44 -4.38
N VAL A 44 1.00 -4.42 -3.48
CA VAL A 44 2.26 -3.69 -3.71
C VAL A 44 3.01 -4.29 -4.89
N TRP A 45 3.11 -5.61 -4.97
CA TRP A 45 3.76 -6.28 -6.09
C TRP A 45 3.05 -6.01 -7.42
N ASP A 46 1.71 -6.06 -7.43
CA ASP A 46 0.92 -5.71 -8.60
C ASP A 46 1.17 -4.26 -9.02
N MET A 47 1.15 -3.33 -8.07
CA MET A 47 1.45 -1.92 -8.33
C MET A 47 2.84 -1.73 -8.93
N LEU A 48 3.86 -2.37 -8.35
CA LEU A 48 5.23 -2.34 -8.88
C LEU A 48 5.31 -2.94 -10.29
N ARG A 49 4.64 -4.07 -10.51
CA ARG A 49 4.58 -4.75 -11.81
C ARG A 49 3.82 -3.93 -12.85
N ARG A 50 2.79 -3.20 -12.44
CA ARG A 50 2.01 -2.29 -13.28
C ARG A 50 2.84 -1.09 -13.69
N ILE A 51 3.51 -0.44 -12.74
CA ILE A 51 4.42 0.69 -13.03
C ILE A 51 5.51 0.25 -14.00
N ARG A 52 6.19 -0.87 -13.74
CA ARG A 52 7.22 -1.40 -14.64
C ARG A 52 6.71 -1.70 -16.05
N ARG A 53 5.46 -2.15 -16.18
CA ARG A 53 4.84 -2.43 -17.48
C ARG A 53 4.33 -1.18 -18.20
N GLY A 54 3.96 -0.12 -17.47
CA GLY A 54 3.39 1.10 -18.04
C GLY A 54 4.42 2.11 -18.54
N ARG A 55 5.48 2.38 -17.76
CA ARG A 55 6.40 3.50 -18.04
C ARG A 55 7.14 3.41 -19.37
N TYR A 56 7.53 2.20 -19.78
CA TYR A 56 8.24 1.99 -21.05
C TYR A 56 7.46 2.44 -22.29
N ARG A 57 6.13 2.41 -22.24
CA ARG A 57 5.30 2.78 -23.40
C ARG A 57 5.08 4.27 -23.50
N GLU A 58 4.95 4.94 -22.35
CA GLU A 58 4.71 6.38 -22.29
C GLU A 58 5.96 7.17 -22.69
N GLU A 59 7.13 6.77 -22.20
CA GLU A 59 8.40 7.42 -22.55
C GLU A 59 8.73 7.26 -24.04
N VAL A 60 8.52 6.06 -24.61
CA VAL A 60 8.76 5.81 -26.04
C VAL A 60 7.77 6.57 -26.94
N ASN A 61 6.48 6.59 -26.60
CA ASN A 61 5.50 7.35 -27.38
C ASN A 61 5.76 8.86 -27.30
N ALA A 62 6.19 9.37 -26.14
CA ALA A 62 6.53 10.79 -26.00
C ALA A 62 7.74 11.20 -26.85
N GLU A 63 8.75 10.35 -26.97
CA GLU A 63 9.90 10.55 -27.87
C GLU A 63 9.44 10.54 -29.34
N LEU A 64 8.63 9.56 -29.74
CA LEU A 64 8.10 9.45 -31.11
C LEU A 64 7.23 10.65 -31.49
N ASP A 65 6.32 11.09 -30.61
CA ASP A 65 5.48 12.27 -30.82
C ASP A 65 6.34 13.54 -30.97
N ALA A 66 7.45 13.64 -30.23
CA ALA A 66 8.39 14.77 -30.33
C ALA A 66 9.19 14.74 -31.64
N GLU A 67 9.62 13.55 -32.09
CA GLU A 67 10.28 13.38 -33.38
C GLU A 67 9.32 13.68 -34.55
N GLU A 68 8.06 13.25 -34.48
CA GLU A 68 7.04 13.54 -35.48
C GLU A 68 6.74 15.05 -35.55
N GLN A 69 6.64 15.71 -34.40
CA GLN A 69 6.49 17.17 -34.34
C GLN A 69 7.72 17.90 -34.88
N ALA A 70 8.92 17.42 -34.58
CA ALA A 70 10.16 17.97 -35.13
C ALA A 70 10.19 17.83 -36.66
N ARG A 71 9.82 16.66 -37.20
CA ARG A 71 9.71 16.43 -38.66
C ARG A 71 8.64 17.28 -39.33
N ALA A 72 7.50 17.46 -38.66
CA ALA A 72 6.42 18.32 -39.16
C ALA A 72 6.86 19.80 -39.18
N ALA A 73 7.63 20.24 -38.18
CA ALA A 73 8.22 21.59 -38.13
C ALA A 73 9.36 21.79 -39.14
N GLU A 74 10.15 20.73 -39.42
CA GLU A 74 11.20 20.71 -40.45
C GLU A 74 10.68 20.62 -41.88
N THR A 75 9.37 20.46 -42.08
CA THR A 75 8.73 20.58 -43.40
C THR A 75 8.04 21.95 -43.54
N PRO A 76 8.77 23.08 -43.62
CA PRO A 76 8.18 24.31 -44.11
C PRO A 76 8.06 24.23 -45.63
N ASP A 77 6.83 24.35 -46.13
CA ASP A 77 6.54 24.85 -47.49
C ASP A 77 6.85 23.91 -48.68
N ASP A 78 6.11 22.80 -48.82
CA ASP A 78 5.90 22.16 -50.15
C ASP A 78 4.40 22.06 -50.53
N ALA A 79 3.56 22.84 -49.85
CA ALA A 79 2.12 22.97 -50.13
C ALA A 79 1.74 24.39 -50.58
N ALA A 80 2.60 25.04 -51.36
CA ALA A 80 2.16 26.16 -52.20
C ALA A 80 1.44 25.57 -53.43
N PRO A 81 0.15 25.87 -53.67
CA PRO A 81 -0.51 25.45 -54.90
C PRO A 81 0.17 26.20 -56.05
N ARG A 82 0.91 25.47 -56.89
CA ARG A 82 1.42 26.01 -58.15
C ARG A 82 0.29 25.92 -59.19
N ALA A 83 -0.02 27.10 -59.75
CA ALA A 83 -0.90 27.41 -60.89
C ALA A 83 -2.35 27.77 -60.57
#